data_AF-A0AAV2Z180-F1
#
_entry.id   AF-A0AAV2Z180-F1
#
_cell.length_a   1.000
_cell.length_b   1.000
_cell.length_c   1.000
_cell.angle_alpha   90.00
_cell.angle_beta   90.00
_cell.angle_gamma   90.00
#
_symmetry.space_group_name_H-M   'P 1'
#
loop_
_entity.id
_entity.type
_entity.pdbx_description
1 polymer ?
#
loop_
_entity_poly.entity_id
_entity_poly.type
_entity_poly.pdbx_seq_one_letter_code
_entity_poly.pdbx_strand_id
1 'polypeptide(L)'
;MHSSIRLATIAAAVATTAITIHTTDAKATYVTKIPNGDGVTGVAALGHVDPAGGGERNKFGLAFAEASYKWTKELCEADSDGDGQTNGQELGDPCCEWTADNAKLQRKEGLSHPGNATSKSDAAVLSKAACGGSKAGSKAGSKASSKAGSKASSKAGSKSPQATPSSAPTSKPAASAGSTDRRASAALGAACVGAALAFFA
;
A
#
# COMPACT_ATOMS: atom_id res chain seq x y z
N MET A 1 -49.83 -55.93 29.18
CA MET A 1 -50.24 -54.80 28.32
C MET A 1 -50.22 -53.53 29.17
N HIS A 2 -49.93 -52.38 28.57
CA HIS A 2 -49.61 -51.05 29.16
C HIS A 2 -48.13 -50.89 29.60
N SER A 3 -47.21 -50.36 28.79
CA SER A 3 -47.05 -48.98 28.25
C SER A 3 -46.36 -48.02 29.22
N SER A 4 -45.20 -47.48 28.82
CA SER A 4 -44.55 -46.16 29.14
C SER A 4 -43.01 -46.33 29.04
N ILE A 5 -42.29 -45.99 27.95
CA ILE A 5 -41.79 -44.65 27.51
C ILE A 5 -41.59 -43.69 28.71
N ARG A 6 -40.47 -43.04 29.01
CA ARG A 6 -39.34 -42.36 28.31
C ARG A 6 -38.15 -42.37 29.33
N LEU A 7 -36.88 -42.15 29.03
CA LEU A 7 -36.25 -40.92 28.55
C LEU A 7 -34.84 -41.27 28.04
N ALA A 8 -34.58 -40.98 26.76
CA ALA A 8 -33.22 -40.91 26.24
C ALA A 8 -32.63 -39.55 26.63
N THR A 9 -31.59 -39.54 27.47
CA THR A 9 -30.78 -38.36 27.74
C THR A 9 -29.73 -38.21 26.64
N ILE A 10 -30.05 -37.41 25.62
CA ILE A 10 -29.07 -36.97 24.63
C ILE A 10 -28.28 -35.83 25.28
N ALA A 11 -27.09 -36.13 25.80
CA ALA A 11 -26.14 -35.11 26.21
C ALA A 11 -25.53 -34.48 24.96
N ALA A 12 -26.10 -33.36 24.50
CA ALA A 12 -25.50 -32.53 23.47
C ALA A 12 -24.29 -31.80 24.08
N ALA A 13 -23.08 -32.31 23.83
CA ALA A 13 -21.85 -31.61 24.14
C ALA A 13 -21.71 -30.42 23.18
N VAL A 14 -22.09 -29.22 23.64
CA VAL A 14 -21.84 -27.98 22.93
C VAL A 14 -20.34 -27.69 23.03
N ALA A 15 -19.60 -28.03 21.96
CA ALA A 15 -18.21 -27.66 21.81
C ALA A 15 -18.14 -26.14 21.58
N THR A 16 -17.87 -25.37 22.64
CA THR A 16 -17.52 -23.96 22.53
C THR A 16 -16.12 -23.87 21.94
N THR A 17 -16.03 -23.77 20.62
CA THR A 17 -14.78 -23.39 19.94
C THR A 17 -14.49 -21.93 20.25
N ALA A 18 -13.54 -21.69 21.15
CA ALA A 18 -13.00 -20.37 21.40
C ALA A 18 -12.34 -19.85 20.11
N ILE A 19 -12.97 -18.84 19.49
CA ILE A 19 -12.40 -18.16 18.33
C ILE A 19 -11.30 -17.23 18.86
N THR A 20 -10.06 -17.72 18.88
CA THR A 20 -8.89 -16.87 19.09
C THR A 20 -8.73 -15.94 17.91
N ILE A 21 -9.02 -14.66 18.11
CA ILE A 21 -8.76 -13.61 17.13
C ILE A 21 -7.25 -13.42 17.07
N HIS A 22 -6.62 -13.94 16.02
CA HIS A 22 -5.21 -13.67 15.73
C HIS A 22 -5.11 -12.23 15.21
N THR A 23 -4.55 -11.33 16.00
CA THR A 23 -4.12 -10.01 15.53
C THR A 23 -3.00 -10.22 14.51
N THR A 24 -3.17 -9.71 13.29
CA THR A 24 -2.24 -9.96 12.18
C THR A 24 -1.01 -9.04 12.28
N ASP A 25 0.14 -9.59 12.68
CA ASP A 25 1.47 -8.91 12.72
C ASP A 25 2.08 -8.62 11.33
N ALA A 26 1.25 -8.52 10.29
CA ALA A 26 1.71 -8.28 8.93
C ALA A 26 2.49 -6.96 8.81
N LYS A 27 2.04 -5.91 9.51
CA LYS A 27 2.69 -4.60 9.55
C LYS A 27 4.09 -4.69 10.16
N ALA A 28 4.24 -5.36 11.31
CA ALA A 28 5.51 -5.50 12.00
C ALA A 28 6.55 -6.22 11.10
N THR A 29 6.11 -7.23 10.36
CA THR A 29 6.99 -8.03 9.49
C THR A 29 7.60 -7.23 8.33
N TYR A 30 6.88 -6.26 7.76
CA TYR A 30 7.40 -5.44 6.65
C TYR A 30 8.26 -4.28 7.15
N VAL A 31 7.91 -3.71 8.30
CA VAL A 31 8.70 -2.64 8.94
C VAL A 31 10.14 -3.08 9.21
N THR A 32 10.36 -4.33 9.63
CA THR A 32 11.72 -4.87 9.87
C THR A 32 12.53 -5.13 8.61
N LYS A 33 11.91 -5.05 7.42
CA LYS A 33 12.58 -5.31 6.12
C LYS A 33 13.04 -4.04 5.43
N ILE A 34 12.90 -2.89 6.08
CA ILE A 34 13.20 -1.56 5.55
C ILE A 34 14.09 -0.84 6.59
N PRO A 35 15.17 -0.15 6.18
CA PRO A 35 15.94 0.67 7.11
C PRO A 35 15.06 1.74 7.74
N ASN A 36 15.18 1.93 9.06
CA ASN A 36 14.35 2.86 9.83
C ASN A 36 12.84 2.76 9.51
N GLY A 37 12.32 1.54 9.28
CA GLY A 37 10.92 1.33 8.87
C GLY A 37 9.87 1.87 9.85
N ASP A 38 10.25 2.08 11.11
CA ASP A 38 9.47 2.70 12.19
C ASP A 38 10.03 4.06 12.65
N GLY A 39 11.08 4.56 11.99
CA GLY A 39 11.79 5.77 12.38
C GLY A 39 11.14 7.07 11.89
N VAL A 40 10.18 7.00 10.96
CA VAL A 40 9.49 8.20 10.45
C VAL A 40 8.36 8.59 11.39
N THR A 41 8.49 9.77 12.02
CA THR A 41 7.54 10.27 13.02
C THR A 41 6.10 10.33 12.49
N GLY A 42 5.17 9.74 13.24
CA GLY A 42 3.74 9.75 12.89
C GLY A 42 3.35 8.80 11.77
N VAL A 43 4.29 8.00 11.25
CA VAL A 43 4.06 7.07 10.15
C VAL A 43 4.32 5.66 10.63
N ALA A 44 3.24 4.90 10.83
CA ALA A 44 3.33 3.52 11.24
C ALA A 44 3.55 2.59 10.03
N ALA A 45 3.08 2.96 8.84
CA ALA A 45 3.10 2.11 7.65
C ALA A 45 3.55 2.88 6.39
N LEU A 46 4.87 2.89 6.15
CA LEU A 46 5.49 3.61 5.03
C LEU A 46 4.96 3.25 3.63
N GLY A 47 4.42 2.04 3.46
CA GLY A 47 3.91 1.56 2.18
C GLY A 47 2.43 1.89 1.89
N HIS A 48 1.74 2.60 2.79
CA HIS A 48 0.30 2.88 2.67
C HIS A 48 0.02 4.37 2.53
N VAL A 49 -1.13 4.71 1.93
CA VAL A 49 -1.62 6.10 1.88
C VAL A 49 -2.05 6.56 3.28
N ASP A 50 -2.70 5.68 4.04
CA ASP A 50 -2.96 5.90 5.46
C ASP A 50 -1.68 5.61 6.27
N PRO A 51 -1.12 6.60 7.00
CA PRO A 51 0.07 6.40 7.81
C PRO A 51 -0.13 5.38 8.95
N ALA A 52 -1.36 5.12 9.40
CA ALA A 52 -1.65 4.05 10.35
C ALA A 52 -1.56 2.64 9.71
N GLY A 53 -1.66 2.58 8.38
CA GLY A 53 -1.61 1.37 7.57
C GLY A 53 -2.98 0.86 7.12
N GLY A 54 -2.96 -0.19 6.28
CA GLY A 54 -4.16 -0.69 5.64
C GLY A 54 -4.58 0.16 4.43
N GLY A 55 -5.65 -0.26 3.75
CA GLY A 55 -6.11 0.41 2.54
C GLY A 55 -5.10 0.39 1.38
N GLU A 56 -5.18 1.42 0.54
CA GLU A 56 -4.37 1.55 -0.67
C GLU A 56 -2.87 1.73 -0.36
N ARG A 57 -2.03 1.17 -1.23
CA ARG A 57 -0.57 1.38 -1.17
C ARG A 57 -0.19 2.67 -1.89
N ASN A 58 0.74 3.40 -1.30
CA ASN A 58 1.37 4.53 -1.99
C ASN A 58 2.42 4.03 -3.01
N LYS A 59 3.06 4.95 -3.74
CA LYS A 59 4.05 4.59 -4.77
C LYS A 59 5.23 3.78 -4.22
N PHE A 60 5.75 4.13 -3.04
CA PHE A 60 6.80 3.35 -2.36
C PHE A 60 6.33 1.94 -2.00
N GLY A 61 5.13 1.80 -1.44
CA GLY A 61 4.56 0.50 -1.10
C GLY A 61 4.34 -0.40 -2.31
N LEU A 62 3.99 0.17 -3.46
CA LEU A 62 3.90 -0.54 -4.73
C LEU A 62 5.28 -0.99 -5.22
N ALA A 63 6.28 -0.10 -5.21
CA ALA A 63 7.66 -0.42 -5.57
C ALA A 63 8.28 -1.50 -4.64
N PHE A 64 8.02 -1.42 -3.34
CA PHE A 64 8.44 -2.42 -2.38
C PHE A 64 7.76 -3.77 -2.62
N ALA A 65 6.48 -3.78 -3.00
CA ALA A 65 5.79 -5.01 -3.38
C ALA A 65 6.35 -5.62 -4.68
N GLU A 66 6.69 -4.79 -5.67
CA GLU A 66 7.35 -5.22 -6.92
C GLU A 66 8.74 -5.83 -6.63
N ALA A 67 9.48 -5.24 -5.70
CA ALA A 67 10.73 -5.78 -5.16
C ALA A 67 10.53 -7.03 -4.26
N SER A 68 9.35 -7.66 -4.30
CA SER A 68 9.01 -8.84 -3.49
C SER A 68 9.19 -8.62 -1.98
N TYR A 69 8.93 -7.39 -1.53
CA TYR A 69 9.08 -6.93 -0.15
C TYR A 69 10.51 -7.09 0.38
N LYS A 70 11.50 -6.81 -0.47
CA LYS A 70 12.92 -6.79 -0.13
C LYS A 70 13.47 -5.38 -0.31
N TRP A 71 14.33 -4.97 0.62
CA TRP A 71 15.16 -3.79 0.44
C TRP A 71 16.28 -4.12 -0.55
N THR A 72 15.98 -4.00 -1.84
CA THR A 72 16.99 -4.19 -2.90
C THR A 72 17.72 -2.88 -3.17
N LYS A 73 18.86 -2.97 -3.85
CA LYS A 73 19.62 -1.79 -4.25
C LYS A 73 18.81 -0.90 -5.18
N GLU A 74 18.08 -1.49 -6.12
CA GLU A 74 17.22 -0.78 -7.06
C GLU A 74 16.11 -0.03 -6.35
N LEU A 75 15.47 -0.66 -5.35
CA LEU A 75 14.48 0.03 -4.52
C LEU A 75 15.13 1.15 -3.72
N CYS A 76 16.28 0.94 -3.11
CA CYS A 76 16.96 1.96 -2.33
C CYS A 76 17.36 3.19 -3.18
N GLU A 77 17.82 2.99 -4.41
CA GLU A 77 18.23 4.05 -5.34
C GLU A 77 17.05 4.73 -6.06
N ALA A 78 15.86 4.12 -6.04
CA ALA A 78 14.66 4.70 -6.65
C ALA A 78 14.14 5.91 -5.86
N ASP A 79 13.58 6.88 -6.58
CA ASP A 79 12.77 7.98 -6.05
C ASP A 79 11.30 7.63 -6.31
N SER A 80 10.64 6.98 -5.36
CA SER A 80 9.31 6.40 -5.60
C SER A 80 8.23 7.47 -5.72
N ASP A 81 8.35 8.56 -4.98
CA ASP A 81 7.32 9.60 -4.94
C ASP A 81 7.56 10.75 -5.91
N GLY A 82 8.79 10.90 -6.41
CA GLY A 82 9.20 11.82 -7.46
C GLY A 82 9.64 13.18 -6.93
N ASP A 83 10.09 13.25 -5.68
CA ASP A 83 10.48 14.50 -5.05
C ASP A 83 11.96 14.89 -5.28
N GLY A 84 12.76 13.99 -5.84
CA GLY A 84 14.19 14.15 -6.10
C GLY A 84 15.10 13.59 -5.01
N GLN A 85 14.57 12.91 -3.99
CA GLN A 85 15.33 12.13 -3.01
C GLN A 85 15.12 10.64 -3.27
N THR A 86 16.17 9.84 -3.09
CA THR A 86 16.02 8.37 -3.19
C THR A 86 15.43 7.80 -1.90
N ASN A 87 14.76 6.66 -1.99
CA ASN A 87 14.19 5.96 -0.85
C ASN A 87 15.26 5.72 0.24
N GLY A 88 16.49 5.38 -0.15
CA GLY A 88 17.63 5.23 0.76
C GLY A 88 18.08 6.54 1.39
N GLN A 89 18.11 7.64 0.62
CA GLN A 89 18.40 8.97 1.15
C GLN A 89 17.40 9.36 2.22
N GLU A 90 16.12 9.03 2.06
CA GLU A 90 15.06 9.37 3.00
C GLU A 90 15.04 8.47 4.24
N LEU A 91 15.22 7.16 4.04
CA LEU A 91 15.15 6.14 5.09
C LEU A 91 16.49 5.85 5.78
N GLY A 92 17.51 6.66 5.52
CA GLY A 92 18.77 6.63 6.28
C GLY A 92 19.76 5.55 5.85
N ASP A 93 19.62 5.09 4.62
CA ASP A 93 20.54 4.21 3.88
C ASP A 93 20.93 4.83 2.53
N PRO A 94 21.53 6.04 2.51
CA PRO A 94 21.91 6.74 1.27
C PRO A 94 22.87 5.95 0.38
N CYS A 95 23.50 4.89 0.89
CA CYS A 95 24.47 4.07 0.16
C CYS A 95 23.96 2.72 -0.28
N CYS A 96 22.72 2.39 0.08
CA CYS A 96 22.11 1.11 -0.26
C CYS A 96 22.96 -0.06 0.24
N GLU A 97 23.51 0.10 1.44
CA GLU A 97 24.34 -0.90 2.13
C GLU A 97 23.56 -1.64 3.21
N TRP A 98 22.40 -1.12 3.63
CA TRP A 98 21.57 -1.78 4.61
C TRP A 98 21.02 -3.09 4.05
N THR A 99 21.05 -4.12 4.89
CA THR A 99 20.38 -5.39 4.62
C THR A 99 19.69 -5.88 5.88
N ALA A 100 18.69 -6.75 5.74
CA ALA A 100 18.02 -7.33 6.91
C ALA A 100 19.00 -8.13 7.80
N ASP A 101 20.04 -8.73 7.22
CA ASP A 101 21.07 -9.49 7.92
C ASP A 101 22.16 -8.57 8.53
N ASN A 102 22.34 -7.37 7.98
CA ASN A 102 23.25 -6.33 8.49
C ASN A 102 22.48 -5.03 8.65
N ALA A 103 21.72 -4.94 9.75
CA ALA A 103 20.85 -3.81 10.02
C ALA A 103 21.59 -2.53 10.50
N LYS A 104 22.82 -2.30 10.02
CA LYS A 104 23.61 -1.12 10.36
C LYS A 104 23.05 0.09 9.62
N LEU A 105 22.42 0.98 10.37
CA LEU A 105 21.87 2.23 9.85
C LEU A 105 22.97 3.28 9.69
N GLN A 106 22.99 3.95 8.54
CA GLN A 106 23.96 5.03 8.26
C GLN A 106 23.48 6.36 8.85
N ARG A 107 22.16 6.56 8.93
CA ARG A 107 21.52 7.73 9.52
C ARG A 107 20.20 7.33 10.19
N LYS A 108 19.85 7.98 11.30
CA LYS A 108 18.60 7.73 12.06
C LYS A 108 17.72 8.96 12.25
N GLU A 109 18.22 10.14 11.85
CA GLU A 109 17.58 11.44 12.12
C GLU A 109 17.39 12.22 10.83
N GLY A 110 16.36 13.06 10.77
CA GLY A 110 15.98 13.79 9.55
C GLY A 110 15.51 12.81 8.47
N LEU A 111 14.71 11.81 8.85
CA LEU A 111 14.08 10.86 7.95
C LEU A 111 12.83 11.51 7.32
N SER A 112 12.47 11.08 6.11
CA SER A 112 11.25 11.48 5.44
C SER A 112 10.48 10.28 4.89
N HIS A 113 9.25 10.54 4.42
CA HIS A 113 8.34 9.50 3.99
C HIS A 113 8.48 9.22 2.48
N PRO A 114 8.99 8.04 2.06
CA PRO A 114 9.39 7.77 0.67
C PRO A 114 8.26 7.59 -0.35
N GLY A 115 7.02 7.54 0.15
CA GLY A 115 5.81 7.54 -0.66
C GLY A 115 5.05 8.88 -0.66
N ASN A 116 5.63 9.96 -0.12
CA ASN A 116 4.97 11.26 0.04
C ASN A 116 5.93 12.41 -0.30
N ALA A 117 5.81 12.92 -1.53
CA ALA A 117 6.69 13.96 -2.08
C ALA A 117 6.69 15.32 -1.35
N THR A 118 5.81 15.52 -0.37
CA THR A 118 5.81 16.72 0.49
C THR A 118 6.62 16.53 1.78
N SER A 119 6.95 15.29 2.13
CA SER A 119 7.80 14.94 3.26
C SER A 119 9.23 14.85 2.76
N LYS A 120 10.03 15.89 2.99
CA LYS A 120 11.43 15.92 2.53
C LYS A 120 12.40 15.93 3.69
N SER A 121 13.52 15.23 3.52
CA SER A 121 14.65 15.34 4.42
C SER A 121 15.40 16.65 4.12
N ASP A 122 15.98 17.28 5.14
CA ASP A 122 16.75 18.49 4.94
C ASP A 122 18.00 18.21 4.08
N ALA A 123 18.22 19.03 3.05
CA ALA A 123 19.35 18.85 2.13
C ALA A 123 20.72 18.86 2.84
N ALA A 124 20.84 19.62 3.94
CA ALA A 124 22.05 19.64 4.76
C ALA A 124 22.30 18.30 5.47
N VAL A 125 21.23 17.61 5.90
CA VAL A 125 21.29 16.29 6.52
C VAL A 125 21.71 15.25 5.48
N LEU A 126 21.11 15.26 4.29
CA LEU A 126 21.47 14.37 3.19
C LEU A 126 22.94 14.55 2.75
N SER A 127 23.39 15.80 2.65
CA SER A 127 24.77 16.12 2.25
C SER A 127 25.82 15.59 3.24
N LYS A 128 25.44 15.40 4.50
CA LYS A 128 26.33 14.85 5.53
C LYS A 128 26.34 13.33 5.56
N ALA A 129 25.33 12.68 5.00
CA ALA A 129 25.15 11.24 5.00
C ALA A 129 25.80 10.54 3.79
N ALA A 130 26.65 11.23 3.03
CA ALA A 130 27.22 10.70 1.78
C ALA A 130 28.06 9.42 1.97
N CYS A 131 27.97 8.54 0.98
CA CYS A 131 28.65 7.25 0.91
C CYS A 131 30.13 7.40 0.68
N GLY A 132 30.93 7.09 1.70
CA GLY A 132 32.37 6.90 1.54
C GLY A 132 33.13 8.09 0.95
N GLY A 133 33.38 9.10 1.78
CA GLY A 133 34.74 9.61 1.98
C GLY A 133 35.48 10.24 0.79
N SER A 134 34.87 11.13 0.01
CA SER A 134 35.61 12.17 -0.72
C SER A 134 34.68 13.33 -1.07
N LYS A 135 35.13 14.55 -0.75
CA LYS A 135 34.53 15.80 -1.23
C LYS A 135 34.52 15.79 -2.77
N ALA A 136 33.44 15.33 -3.38
CA ALA A 136 33.19 15.54 -4.81
C ALA A 136 32.28 16.76 -4.94
N GLY A 137 32.87 17.86 -5.40
CA GLY A 137 32.21 19.14 -5.58
C GLY A 137 31.03 19.04 -6.53
N SER A 138 29.96 19.75 -6.17
CA SER A 138 28.84 20.06 -7.04
C SER A 138 29.37 20.77 -8.29
N LYS A 139 29.20 20.14 -9.45
CA LYS A 139 28.89 20.90 -10.67
C LYS A 139 27.58 20.41 -11.23
N ALA A 140 26.55 21.20 -10.93
CA ALA A 140 25.32 21.26 -11.69
C ALA A 140 25.67 21.47 -13.17
N GLY A 141 25.36 20.47 -13.99
CA GLY A 141 25.33 20.59 -15.44
C GLY A 141 23.91 20.88 -15.88
N SER A 142 23.47 22.13 -15.78
CA SER A 142 22.30 22.59 -16.53
C SER A 142 22.72 22.77 -18.00
N LYS A 143 22.08 22.05 -18.92
CA LYS A 143 21.78 22.62 -20.24
C LYS A 143 20.58 21.95 -20.88
N ALA A 144 19.57 22.78 -21.12
CA ALA A 144 18.37 22.47 -21.87
C ALA A 144 18.60 22.62 -23.39
N SER A 145 17.88 21.76 -24.12
CA SER A 145 17.10 22.03 -25.34
C SER A 145 17.75 22.00 -26.73
N SER A 146 16.90 21.50 -27.66
CA SER A 146 16.74 21.80 -29.09
C SER A 146 17.50 20.98 -30.17
N LYS A 147 16.87 19.88 -30.59
CA LYS A 147 16.08 19.67 -31.84
C LYS A 147 16.67 20.05 -33.24
N ALA A 148 16.63 19.02 -34.11
CA ALA A 148 16.42 18.96 -35.58
C ALA A 148 17.52 19.52 -36.52
N GLY A 149 17.77 19.01 -37.73
CA GLY A 149 17.15 17.97 -38.57
C GLY A 149 17.97 17.85 -39.89
N SER A 150 18.07 16.67 -40.50
CA SER A 150 17.27 16.23 -41.68
C SER A 150 17.92 16.47 -43.06
N LYS A 151 18.04 15.41 -43.86
CA LYS A 151 17.71 15.27 -45.31
C LYS A 151 18.40 14.01 -45.88
N ALA A 152 17.90 13.26 -46.86
CA ALA A 152 16.63 13.11 -47.58
C ALA A 152 16.87 11.93 -48.56
N SER A 153 15.91 11.07 -48.87
CA SER A 153 15.07 11.10 -50.10
C SER A 153 14.84 9.61 -50.45
N SER A 154 13.73 9.10 -51.01
CA SER A 154 12.71 9.63 -51.92
C SER A 154 11.54 8.62 -51.94
N LYS A 155 10.26 9.02 -51.91
CA LYS A 155 9.34 9.25 -53.08
C LYS A 155 8.63 7.94 -53.52
N ALA A 156 7.32 7.82 -53.75
CA ALA A 156 6.17 8.71 -53.99
C ALA A 156 4.89 8.04 -53.43
N GLY A 157 3.88 8.76 -52.95
CA GLY A 157 2.68 9.17 -53.71
C GLY A 157 1.53 8.15 -53.53
N SER A 158 0.27 8.44 -53.18
CA SER A 158 -0.53 9.67 -53.24
C SER A 158 -1.84 9.49 -52.44
N LYS A 159 -2.34 10.60 -51.88
CA LYS A 159 -3.76 10.96 -51.59
C LYS A 159 -4.56 10.24 -50.48
N SER A 160 -4.73 11.01 -49.38
CA SER A 160 -5.85 11.03 -48.39
C SER A 160 -7.19 11.40 -49.08
N PRO A 161 -8.41 11.11 -48.53
CA PRO A 161 -8.91 11.75 -47.31
C PRO A 161 -9.75 10.87 -46.34
N GLN A 162 -9.57 11.18 -45.05
CA GLN A 162 -10.61 11.46 -44.03
C GLN A 162 -11.77 10.48 -43.75
N ALA A 163 -11.79 10.05 -42.48
CA ALA A 163 -12.92 9.76 -41.58
C ALA A 163 -13.84 8.55 -41.87
N THR A 164 -14.05 7.72 -40.84
CA THR A 164 -15.36 7.59 -40.17
C THR A 164 -15.27 6.70 -38.91
N PRO A 165 -16.17 6.89 -37.93
CA PRO A 165 -16.19 6.20 -36.64
C PRO A 165 -16.92 4.85 -36.74
N SER A 166 -16.55 3.90 -35.88
CA SER A 166 -17.22 2.60 -35.79
C SER A 166 -18.41 2.70 -34.83
N SER A 167 -19.62 2.55 -35.39
CA SER A 167 -20.90 2.57 -34.69
C SER A 167 -21.28 1.22 -34.09
N ALA A 168 -21.98 1.28 -32.96
CA ALA A 168 -22.72 0.21 -32.31
C ALA A 168 -23.86 -0.36 -33.18
N PRO A 169 -24.53 -1.42 -32.72
CA PRO A 169 -25.98 -1.56 -32.92
C PRO A 169 -26.75 -1.58 -31.60
N THR A 170 -27.72 -0.67 -31.53
CA THR A 170 -28.82 -0.60 -30.56
C THR A 170 -29.93 -1.60 -30.91
N SER A 171 -30.52 -2.23 -29.89
CA SER A 171 -31.91 -2.69 -29.93
C SER A 171 -32.63 -2.29 -28.63
N LYS A 172 -33.77 -1.61 -28.79
CA LYS A 172 -34.79 -1.26 -27.78
C LYS A 172 -36.05 -2.08 -28.13
N PRO A 173 -36.94 -2.42 -27.17
CA PRO A 173 -38.08 -1.54 -26.83
C PRO A 173 -38.40 -1.48 -25.30
N ALA A 174 -38.73 -0.30 -24.77
CA ALA A 174 -40.06 0.06 -24.17
C ALA A 174 -40.29 -0.53 -22.76
N ALA A 175 -40.05 0.23 -21.69
CA ALA A 175 -40.98 1.17 -21.03
C ALA A 175 -42.23 0.52 -20.42
N SER A 176 -42.27 0.44 -19.09
CA SER A 176 -43.43 0.77 -18.25
C SER A 176 -43.04 0.77 -16.77
N ALA A 177 -43.64 1.70 -16.04
CA ALA A 177 -43.69 1.92 -14.60
C ALA A 177 -43.70 0.62 -13.77
N GLY A 178 -43.17 0.55 -12.55
CA GLY A 178 -43.09 1.56 -11.49
C GLY A 178 -43.64 0.90 -10.23
N SER A 179 -42.88 0.86 -9.14
CA SER A 179 -43.38 0.74 -7.77
C SER A 179 -42.19 0.81 -6.83
N THR A 180 -42.14 1.91 -6.08
CA THR A 180 -41.44 1.98 -4.81
C THR A 180 -42.13 1.05 -3.83
N ASP A 181 -41.44 0.04 -3.32
CA ASP A 181 -41.80 -0.55 -2.03
C ASP A 181 -40.61 -0.57 -1.08
N ARG A 182 -40.90 0.01 0.08
CA ARG A 182 -40.08 0.07 1.28
C ARG A 182 -40.17 -1.27 2.02
N ARG A 183 -39.29 -1.40 3.03
CA ARG A 183 -39.16 -2.45 4.06
C ARG A 183 -38.42 -3.71 3.56
N ALA A 184 -37.51 -4.29 4.32
CA ALA A 184 -37.36 -4.25 5.77
C ALA A 184 -35.89 -4.32 6.20
N SER A 185 -35.58 -3.54 7.24
CA SER A 185 -34.42 -3.70 8.10
C SER A 185 -34.31 -5.14 8.61
N ALA A 186 -33.22 -5.83 8.28
CA ALA A 186 -32.74 -6.97 9.04
C ALA A 186 -31.68 -6.45 10.01
N ALA A 187 -32.13 -6.14 11.23
CA ALA A 187 -31.26 -5.93 12.37
C ALA A 187 -30.52 -7.24 12.66
N LEU A 188 -29.19 -7.26 12.47
CA LEU A 188 -28.37 -8.28 13.10
C LEU A 188 -28.31 -7.96 14.61
N GLY A 189 -28.97 -8.82 15.37
CA GLY A 189 -29.14 -8.70 16.82
C GLY A 189 -27.81 -8.70 17.55
N ALA A 190 -27.61 -7.68 18.37
CA ALA A 190 -26.70 -7.70 19.51
C ALA A 190 -27.23 -8.72 20.52
N ALA A 191 -26.51 -9.83 20.71
CA ALA A 191 -26.77 -10.75 21.80
C ALA A 191 -26.21 -10.13 23.09
N CYS A 192 -27.10 -9.58 23.92
CA CYS A 192 -26.81 -9.19 25.28
C CYS A 192 -26.55 -10.44 26.12
N VAL A 193 -25.32 -10.67 26.55
CA VAL A 193 -24.99 -11.68 27.57
C VAL A 193 -25.36 -11.07 28.93
N GLY A 194 -26.60 -11.32 29.36
CA GLY A 194 -27.04 -11.03 30.72
C GLY A 194 -26.65 -12.17 31.65
N ALA A 195 -25.50 -12.06 32.30
CA ALA A 195 -25.19 -12.84 33.50
C ALA A 195 -25.80 -12.13 34.71
N ALA A 196 -26.78 -12.75 35.36
CA ALA A 196 -27.21 -12.37 36.70
C ALA A 196 -27.33 -13.63 37.55
N LEU A 197 -26.32 -13.81 38.40
CA LEU A 197 -26.31 -14.74 39.52
C LEU A 197 -27.16 -14.19 40.68
N ALA A 198 -27.64 -15.13 41.50
CA ALA A 198 -28.09 -15.01 42.90
C ALA A 198 -29.60 -14.77 43.11
N PHE A 199 -30.28 -15.35 44.11
CA PHE A 199 -29.89 -15.94 45.40
C PHE A 199 -30.81 -17.12 45.78
N PHE A 200 -30.26 -18.06 46.55
CA PHE A 200 -30.96 -19.05 47.36
C PHE A 200 -31.64 -18.37 48.55
N ALA A 201 -32.90 -18.74 48.83
CA ALA A 201 -33.47 -18.93 50.17
C ALA A 201 -34.66 -19.88 50.05
#